data_AF-A0A0F9I0F8-F1
#
_entry.id   AF-A0A0F9I0F8-F1
#
_cell.length_a   1.000
_cell.length_b   1.000
_cell.length_c   1.000
_cell.angle_alpha   90.00
_cell.angle_beta   90.00
_cell.angle_gamma   90.00
#
_symmetry.space_group_name_H-M   'P 1'
#
loop_
_entity.id
_entity.type
_entity.pdbx_description
1 polymer ?
#
loop_
_entity_poly.entity_id
_entity_poly.type
_entity_poly.pdbx_seq_one_letter_code
_entity_poly.pdbx_strand_id
1 'polypeptide(L)'
;MGNTKLKRALRRNKLSEKGAARKLGISQSLINRITKDGFTPGLKTAAKIVAGFDGQLTFDDLLSPADRRARKKLIGVLVDNHTSP
;
A
#
# COMPACT_ATOMS: atom_id res chain seq x y z
N MET A 1 -12.70 0.44 12.07
CA MET A 1 -11.62 1.45 12.25
C MET A 1 -10.73 1.43 11.02
N GLY A 2 -10.50 2.58 10.37
CA GLY A 2 -9.68 2.63 9.16
C GLY A 2 -8.17 2.52 9.37
N ASN A 3 -7.40 2.52 8.28
CA ASN A 3 -5.96 2.26 8.32
C ASN A 3 -5.18 3.39 9.03
N THR A 4 -4.77 3.12 10.27
CA THR A 4 -4.11 4.10 11.14
C THR A 4 -2.67 4.37 10.73
N LYS A 5 -1.97 3.42 10.10
CA LYS A 5 -0.59 3.59 9.64
C LYS A 5 -0.54 4.55 8.45
N LEU A 6 -1.41 4.37 7.46
CA LEU A 6 -1.51 5.33 6.34
C LEU A 6 -1.87 6.73 6.85
N LYS A 7 -2.84 6.87 7.76
CA LYS A 7 -3.18 8.17 8.39
C LYS A 7 -1.96 8.84 9.04
N ARG A 8 -1.13 8.07 9.76
CA ARG A 8 0.10 8.59 10.39
C ARG A 8 1.13 9.03 9.35
N ALA A 9 1.32 8.27 8.28
CA ALA A 9 2.21 8.64 7.18
C ALA A 9 1.74 9.95 6.51
N LEU A 10 0.44 10.11 6.22
CA LEU A 10 -0.11 11.36 5.68
C LEU A 10 0.23 12.56 6.57
N ARG A 11 0.00 12.43 7.88
CA ARG A 11 0.26 13.49 8.86
C ARG A 11 1.75 13.85 8.95
N ARG A 12 2.65 12.86 9.00
CA ARG A 12 4.10 13.08 9.05
C ARG A 12 4.61 13.87 7.85
N ASN A 13 4.05 13.60 6.67
CA ASN A 13 4.41 14.28 5.44
C ASN A 13 3.61 15.57 5.20
N LYS A 14 2.80 16.02 6.17
CA LYS A 14 1.91 17.20 6.06
C LYS A 14 0.99 17.14 4.82
N LEU A 15 0.59 15.93 4.41
CA LEU A 15 -0.27 15.71 3.25
C LEU A 15 -1.74 15.59 3.66
N SER A 16 -2.59 16.36 2.99
CA SER A 16 -4.03 16.09 2.98
C SER A 16 -4.35 14.86 2.13
N GLU A 17 -5.54 14.27 2.29
CA GLU A 17 -6.00 13.16 1.44
C GLU A 17 -5.95 13.55 -0.06
N LYS A 18 -6.32 14.79 -0.38
CA LYS A 18 -6.23 15.36 -1.75
C LYS A 18 -4.78 15.49 -2.22
N GLY A 19 -3.87 15.94 -1.36
CA GLY A 19 -2.46 16.05 -1.68
C GLY A 19 -1.82 14.68 -1.94
N ALA A 20 -2.15 13.70 -1.10
CA ALA A 20 -1.71 12.32 -1.27
C ALA A 20 -2.29 11.69 -2.55
N ALA A 21 -3.55 11.96 -2.88
CA ALA A 21 -4.18 11.49 -4.12
C ALA A 21 -3.40 11.93 -5.36
N ARG A 22 -3.03 13.23 -5.41
CA ARG A 22 -2.21 13.79 -6.48
C ARG A 22 -0.82 13.17 -6.51
N LYS A 23 -0.14 13.09 -5.37
CA LYS A 23 1.22 12.53 -5.27
C LYS A 23 1.29 11.08 -5.75
N LEU A 24 0.30 10.28 -5.40
CA LEU A 24 0.28 8.84 -5.64
C LEU A 24 -0.41 8.45 -6.97
N GLY A 25 -1.05 9.41 -7.65
CA GLY A 25 -1.88 9.11 -8.82
C GLY A 25 -2.99 8.10 -8.51
N ILE A 26 -3.68 8.30 -7.39
CA ILE A 26 -4.85 7.53 -6.96
C ILE A 26 -5.99 8.47 -6.56
N SER A 27 -7.24 8.02 -6.59
CA SER A 27 -8.36 8.91 -6.26
C SER A 27 -8.39 9.27 -4.78
N GLN A 28 -8.80 10.51 -4.46
CA GLN A 28 -8.97 10.95 -3.08
C GLN A 28 -10.00 10.09 -2.34
N SER A 29 -11.09 9.69 -3.01
CA SER A 29 -12.09 8.80 -2.45
C SER A 29 -11.49 7.46 -2.00
N LEU A 30 -10.58 6.89 -2.80
CA LEU A 30 -9.91 5.64 -2.42
C LEU A 30 -9.03 5.82 -1.18
N ILE A 31 -8.28 6.91 -1.08
CA ILE A 31 -7.48 7.21 0.13
C ILE A 31 -8.40 7.36 1.36
N ASN A 32 -9.52 8.06 1.20
CA ASN A 32 -10.49 8.25 2.26
C ASN A 32 -11.06 6.91 2.74
N ARG A 33 -11.48 6.02 1.82
CA ARG A 33 -11.96 4.67 2.15
C ARG A 33 -10.93 3.83 2.89
N ILE A 34 -9.66 3.89 2.49
CA ILE A 34 -8.58 3.14 3.16
C ILE A 34 -8.38 3.68 4.58
N THR A 35 -8.30 5.01 4.72
CA THR A 35 -7.96 5.66 5.98
C THR A 35 -9.12 5.71 6.98
N LYS A 36 -10.38 5.85 6.53
CA LYS A 36 -11.56 5.99 7.38
C LYS A 36 -12.36 4.69 7.51
N ASP A 37 -12.65 4.05 6.39
CA ASP A 37 -13.58 2.90 6.33
C ASP A 37 -12.87 1.56 6.54
N GLY A 38 -11.53 1.55 6.51
CA GLY A 38 -10.74 0.32 6.64
C GLY A 38 -10.75 -0.53 5.38
N PHE A 39 -11.07 0.08 4.24
CA PHE A 39 -10.99 -0.58 2.95
C PHE A 39 -9.55 -1.07 2.71
N THR A 40 -9.42 -2.34 2.31
CA THR A 40 -8.13 -2.92 1.95
C THR A 40 -7.86 -2.64 0.46
N PRO A 41 -6.82 -1.88 0.10
CA PRO A 41 -6.45 -1.66 -1.29
C PRO A 41 -5.92 -2.95 -1.93
N GLY A 42 -6.19 -3.12 -3.23
CA GLY A 42 -5.53 -4.15 -4.03
C GLY A 42 -4.03 -3.90 -4.22
N LEU A 43 -3.31 -4.93 -4.67
CA LEU A 43 -1.85 -4.94 -4.81
C LEU A 43 -1.26 -3.73 -5.55
N LYS A 44 -1.84 -3.33 -6.69
CA LYS A 44 -1.38 -2.19 -7.50
C LYS A 44 -1.47 -0.87 -6.73
N THR A 45 -2.57 -0.65 -6.01
CA THR A 45 -2.77 0.54 -5.18
C THR A 45 -1.83 0.52 -3.98
N ALA A 46 -1.70 -0.63 -3.32
CA ALA A 46 -0.77 -0.79 -2.21
C ALA A 46 0.69 -0.49 -2.64
N ALA A 47 1.11 -0.97 -3.81
CA ALA A 47 2.43 -0.69 -4.36
C ALA A 47 2.68 0.82 -4.57
N LYS A 48 1.70 1.55 -5.13
CA LYS A 48 1.78 3.01 -5.27
C LYS A 48 1.93 3.70 -3.92
N ILE A 49 1.14 3.28 -2.93
CA ILE A 49 1.18 3.87 -1.58
C ILE A 49 2.53 3.61 -0.92
N VAL A 50 3.02 2.37 -0.94
CA VAL A 50 4.33 1.99 -0.38
C VAL A 50 5.44 2.79 -1.04
N ALA A 51 5.50 2.83 -2.37
CA ALA A 51 6.52 3.58 -3.10
C ALA A 51 6.46 5.10 -2.81
N GLY A 52 5.26 5.66 -2.66
CA GLY A 52 5.10 7.08 -2.35
C GLY A 52 5.40 7.48 -0.90
N PHE A 53 5.53 6.50 -0.01
CA PHE A 53 5.87 6.65 1.41
C PHE A 53 7.01 5.73 1.81
N ASP A 54 8.02 5.62 0.94
CA ASP A 54 9.13 4.68 1.11
C ASP A 54 9.75 4.76 2.52
N GLY A 55 10.01 3.59 3.10
CA GLY A 55 10.46 3.43 4.48
C GLY A 55 9.44 3.72 5.60
N GLN A 56 8.25 4.25 5.29
CA GLN A 56 7.20 4.53 6.30
C GLN A 56 6.04 3.53 6.29
N LEU A 57 5.80 2.89 5.14
CA LEU A 57 4.73 1.92 4.95
C LEU A 57 5.26 0.69 4.22
N THR A 58 4.77 -0.47 4.63
CA THR A 58 5.03 -1.75 3.98
C THR A 58 3.74 -2.31 3.40
N PHE A 59 3.87 -3.32 2.54
CA PHE A 59 2.71 -4.06 2.04
C PHE A 59 1.88 -4.69 3.17
N ASP A 60 2.53 -5.06 4.28
CA ASP A 60 1.85 -5.69 5.42
C ASP A 60 0.93 -4.73 6.16
N ASP A 61 1.20 -3.43 6.03
CA ASP A 61 0.38 -2.37 6.61
C ASP A 61 -0.89 -2.08 5.80
N LEU A 62 -0.96 -2.56 4.55
CA LEU A 62 -2.01 -2.19 3.60
C LEU A 62 -2.82 -3.39 3.11
N LEU A 63 -2.22 -4.57 3.00
CA LEU A 63 -2.84 -5.73 2.37
C LEU A 63 -3.54 -6.66 3.35
N SER A 64 -4.55 -7.38 2.85
CA SER A 64 -5.14 -8.50 3.57
C SER A 64 -4.15 -9.66 3.70
N PRO A 65 -4.34 -10.58 4.68
CA PRO A 65 -3.52 -11.80 4.77
C PRO A 65 -3.51 -12.63 3.48
N ALA A 66 -4.61 -12.66 2.73
CA ALA A 66 -4.70 -13.38 1.46
C ALA A 66 -3.82 -12.73 0.38
N ASP A 67 -3.90 -11.40 0.22
CA ASP A 67 -3.11 -10.66 -0.76
C ASP A 67 -1.61 -10.69 -0.44
N ARG A 68 -1.25 -10.69 0.86
CA ARG A 68 0.14 -10.90 1.30
C ARG A 68 0.70 -12.25 0.86
N ARG A 69 -0.09 -13.32 1.03
CA ARG A 69 0.30 -14.67 0.59
C ARG A 69 0.45 -14.73 -0.93
N ALA A 70 -0.48 -14.12 -1.67
CA ALA A 70 -0.39 -14.04 -3.13
C ALA A 70 0.89 -13.33 -3.58
N ARG A 71 1.23 -12.18 -2.96
CA ARG A 71 2.49 -11.47 -3.21
C ARG A 71 3.71 -12.32 -2.90
N LYS A 72 3.74 -12.97 -1.74
CA LYS A 72 4.89 -13.80 -1.32
C LYS A 72 5.10 -14.97 -2.28
N LYS A 73 4.02 -15.61 -2.75
CA LYS A 73 4.08 -16.66 -3.77
C LYS A 73 4.64 -16.11 -5.09
N LEU A 74 4.19 -14.93 -5.52
CA LEU A 74 4.66 -14.30 -6.76
C LEU A 74 6.17 -13.98 -6.70
N ILE A 75 6.65 -13.48 -5.55
CA ILE A 75 8.08 -13.20 -5.34
C ILE A 75 8.87 -14.51 -5.28
N GLY A 76 8.38 -15.53 -4.57
CA GLY A 76 9.04 -16.84 -4.52
C GLY A 76 9.26 -17.42 -5.91
N VAL A 77 8.21 -17.43 -6.75
CA VAL A 77 8.30 -17.90 -8.14
C VAL A 77 9.31 -17.09 -8.97
N LEU A 78 9.42 -15.77 -8.74
CA LEU A 78 10.41 -14.94 -9.44
C LEU A 78 11.84 -15.24 -8.99
N VAL A 79 12.05 -15.51 -7.70
CA VAL A 79 13.38 -15.85 -7.15
C VAL A 79 13.81 -17.24 -7.62
N ASP A 80 12.88 -18.21 -7.62
CA ASP A 80 13.17 -19.58 -8.02
C ASP A 80 13.55 -19.70 -9.52
N ASN A 81 13.00 -18.83 -10.38
CA ASN A 81 13.31 -18.80 -11.82
C ASN A 81 14.68 -18.18 -12.17
N HIS A 82 15.38 -17.57 -11.22
CA HIS A 82 16.75 -17.05 -11.41
C HIS A 82 17.83 -17.96 -10.79
N THR A 83 17.44 -19.11 -10.24
CA THR A 83 18.32 -20.13 -9.67
C THR A 83 18.22 -21.45 -10.45
N SER A 84 18.36 -21.39 -11.76
CA SER A 84 18.77 -22.56 -12.56
C SER A 84 20.20 -22.31 -13.05
N PRO A 85 21.15 -23.23 -12.75
CA PRO A 85 22.56 -23.11 -13.15
C PRO A 85 22.77 -23.18 -14.67
#